data_AF-A0A661KH28-F1
#
_entry.id   AF-A0A661KH28-F1
#
_cell.length_a   1.000
_cell.length_b   1.000
_cell.length_c   1.000
_cell.angle_alpha   90.00
_cell.angle_beta   90.00
_cell.angle_gamma   90.00
#
_symmetry.space_group_name_H-M   'P 1'
#
loop_
_entity.id
_entity.type
_entity.pdbx_description
1 polymer ?
#
loop_
_entity_poly.entity_id
_entity_poly.type
_entity_poly.pdbx_seq_one_letter_code
_entity_poly.pdbx_strand_id
1 'polypeptide(L)' 'HFAYLKAFLKSIWLLGIRGKERFYYWKLLFWTLFRHPRSFPLAVTFAIYGFHFRKVFEGLFRVSEEKGTA' A
#
# COMPACT_ATOMS: atom_id res chain seq x y z
N HIS A 1 23.61 -12.51 -0.56
CA HIS A 1 22.69 -12.01 0.48
C HIS A 1 22.05 -10.65 0.16
N PHE A 2 22.81 -9.61 -0.25
CA PHE A 2 22.25 -8.28 -0.53
C PHE A 2 21.30 -8.17 -1.74
N ALA A 3 21.37 -9.11 -2.70
CA ALA A 3 20.53 -9.08 -3.90
C ALA A 3 19.02 -9.29 -3.60
N TYR A 4 18.68 -10.20 -2.67
CA TYR A 4 17.29 -10.44 -2.26
C TYR A 4 16.71 -9.23 -1.52
N LEU A 5 17.51 -8.61 -0.66
CA LEU A 5 17.12 -7.39 0.03
C LEU A 5 16.88 -6.24 -0.96
N LYS A 6 17.73 -6.12 -1.99
CA LYS A 6 17.57 -5.12 -3.06
C LYS A 6 16.33 -5.37 -3.91
N ALA A 7 16.04 -6.62 -4.26
CA ALA A 7 14.84 -6.99 -5.00
C ALA A 7 13.55 -6.71 -4.19
N PHE A 8 13.59 -7.00 -2.89
CA PHE A 8 12.51 -6.70 -1.95
C PHE A 8 12.28 -5.20 -1.78
N LEU A 9 13.34 -4.41 -1.63
CA LEU A 9 13.25 -2.96 -1.56
C LEU A 9 12.73 -2.36 -2.89
N LYS A 10 13.07 -2.96 -4.04
CA LYS A 10 12.60 -2.51 -5.35
C LYS A 10 11.12 -2.77 -5.56
N SER A 11 10.57 -3.90 -5.07
CA SER A 11 9.13 -4.16 -5.10
C SER A 11 8.36 -3.22 -4.17
N ILE A 12 8.90 -2.96 -2.98
CA ILE A 12 8.40 -1.95 -2.03
C ILE A 12 8.39 -0.55 -2.67
N TRP A 13 9.46 -0.17 -3.37
CA TRP A 13 9.58 1.13 -4.05
C TRP A 13 8.53 1.28 -5.16
N LEU A 14 8.30 0.24 -5.95
CA LEU A 14 7.35 0.27 -7.07
C LEU A 14 5.90 0.40 -6.58
N LEU A 15 5.52 -0.30 -5.50
CA LEU A 15 4.19 -0.21 -4.90
C LEU A 15 4.01 1.05 -4.03
N GLY A 16 5.05 1.44 -3.30
CA GLY A 16 4.99 2.48 -2.26
C GLY A 16 5.08 3.91 -2.78
N ILE A 17 5.62 4.15 -3.98
CA ILE A 17 5.89 5.54 -4.46
C ILE A 17 4.89 6.06 -5.48
N ARG A 18 4.20 5.18 -6.22
CA ARG A 18 3.25 5.62 -7.27
C ARG A 18 1.88 6.02 -6.73
N GLY A 19 1.58 5.77 -5.45
CA GLY A 19 0.32 6.12 -4.80
C GLY A 19 0.38 7.42 -3.97
N LYS A 20 -0.71 8.20 -3.97
CA LYS A 20 -0.87 9.45 -3.17
C LYS A 20 -0.55 9.28 -1.66
N GLU A 21 -0.65 8.06 -1.12
CA GLU A 21 -0.45 7.76 0.31
C GLU A 21 0.92 7.16 0.65
N ARG A 22 1.90 7.36 -0.23
CA ARG A 22 3.32 7.08 -0.03
C ARG A 22 3.84 7.48 1.36
N PHE A 23 3.39 8.62 1.89
CA PHE A 23 3.82 9.09 3.21
C PHE A 23 3.38 8.17 4.35
N TYR A 24 2.15 7.66 4.31
CA TYR A 24 1.63 6.71 5.31
C TYR A 24 2.29 5.34 5.17
N TYR A 25 2.54 4.90 3.93
CA TYR A 25 3.24 3.66 3.66
C TYR A 25 4.65 3.67 4.26
N TRP A 26 5.46 4.68 3.93
CA TRP A 26 6.82 4.80 4.45
C TRP A 26 6.85 5.00 5.96
N LYS A 27 5.91 5.78 6.54
CA LYS A 27 5.81 5.96 7.99
C LYS A 27 5.51 4.64 8.70
N LEU A 28 4.57 3.84 8.21
CA LEU A 28 4.22 2.55 8.82
C LEU A 28 5.35 1.52 8.66
N LEU A 29 6.01 1.53 7.51
CA LEU A 29 7.06 0.56 7.17
C LEU A 29 8.34 0.84 7.95
N PHE A 30 8.77 2.11 8.05
CA PHE A 30 9.88 2.49 8.94
C PHE A 30 9.51 2.30 10.42
N TRP A 31 8.30 2.66 10.84
CA TRP A 31 7.90 2.49 12.23
C TRP A 31 7.89 1.01 12.65
N THR A 32 7.35 0.11 11.81
CA THR A 32 7.33 -1.33 12.10
C THR A 32 8.71 -1.97 11.98
N LEU A 33 9.54 -1.59 11.02
CA LEU A 33 10.88 -2.14 10.86
C LEU A 33 11.79 -1.83 12.05
N PHE A 34 11.69 -0.62 12.63
CA PHE A 34 12.53 -0.19 13.75
C PHE A 34 11.93 -0.47 15.13
N ARG A 35 10.60 -0.46 15.29
CA ARG A 35 9.94 -0.61 16.59
C ARG A 35 9.42 -2.03 16.85
N HIS A 36 8.92 -2.73 15.83
CA HIS A 36 8.26 -4.03 15.97
C HIS A 36 8.42 -4.92 14.72
N PRO A 37 9.63 -5.50 14.50
CA PRO A 37 9.93 -6.28 13.31
C PRO A 37 9.06 -7.54 13.15
N ARG A 38 8.50 -8.08 14.24
CA ARG A 38 7.53 -9.20 14.18
C ARG A 38 6.19 -8.82 13.55
N SER A 39 5.81 -7.54 13.60
CA SER A 39 4.55 -7.03 13.05
C SER A 39 4.72 -6.47 11.64
N PHE A 40 5.95 -6.46 11.11
CA PHE A 40 6.27 -6.06 9.75
C PHE A 40 5.41 -6.75 8.67
N PRO A 41 5.27 -8.10 8.65
CA PRO A 41 4.41 -8.76 7.66
C PRO A 41 2.95 -8.29 7.75
N LEU A 42 2.44 -8.02 8.96
CA LEU A 42 1.08 -7.52 9.18
C LEU A 42 0.90 -6.11 8.59
N ALA A 43 1.88 -5.22 8.79
CA ALA A 43 1.84 -3.87 8.23
C ALA A 43 1.88 -3.87 6.69
N VAL A 44 2.67 -4.77 6.09
CA VAL A 44 2.69 -4.95 4.63
C VAL A 44 1.33 -5.44 4.13
N THR A 45 0.72 -6.42 4.81
CA THR A 45 -0.64 -6.89 4.50
C THR A 45 -1.63 -5.74 4.56
N PHE A 46 -1.68 -4.97 5.64
CA PHE A 46 -2.60 -3.84 5.76
C PHE A 46 -2.38 -2.76 4.70
N ALA A 47 -1.12 -2.49 4.32
CA ALA A 47 -0.82 -1.56 3.25
C ALA A 47 -1.37 -2.03 1.88
N ILE A 48 -1.24 -3.32 1.58
CA ILE A 48 -1.79 -3.93 0.35
C ILE A 48 -3.33 -3.86 0.38
N TYR A 49 -3.96 -4.25 1.49
CA TYR A 49 -5.41 -4.16 1.66
C TYR A 49 -5.93 -2.72 1.48
N GLY A 50 -5.26 -1.73 2.08
CA GLY A 50 -5.63 -0.32 1.91
C GLY A 50 -5.50 0.17 0.46
N PHE A 51 -4.55 -0.36 -0.31
CA PHE A 51 -4.45 -0.09 -1.75
C PHE A 51 -5.63 -0.69 -2.54
N HIS A 52 -5.96 -1.95 -2.29
CA HIS A 52 -7.10 -2.61 -2.95
C HIS A 52 -8.43 -1.94 -2.60
N PHE A 53 -8.64 -1.59 -1.33
CA PHE A 53 -9.85 -0.92 -0.88
C PHE A 53 -10.08 0.40 -1.62
N ARG A 54 -9.05 1.22 -1.79
CA ARG A 54 -9.15 2.48 -2.54
C ARG A 54 -9.43 2.28 -4.02
N LYS A 55 -8.77 1.31 -4.66
CA LYS A 55 -9.04 0.93 -6.05
C LYS A 55 -10.50 0.51 -6.25
N VAL A 56 -11.04 -0.27 -5.31
CA VAL A 56 -12.45 -0.70 -5.32
C VAL A 56 -13.37 0.49 -5.07
N PHE A 57 -13.08 1.35 -4.09
CA PHE A 57 -13.88 2.54 -3.79
C PHE A 57 -13.87 3.58 -4.92
N GLU A 58 -12.73 3.76 -5.60
CA GLU A 58 -12.62 4.63 -6.78
C GLU A 58 -13.44 4.10 -7.96
N GLY A 59 -13.47 2.77 -8.15
CA GLY A 59 -14.36 2.12 -9.13
C GLY A 59 -15.83 2.22 -8.75
N LEU A 60 -16.15 2.07 -7.46
CA LEU A 60 -17.51 2.16 -6.93
C LEU A 60 -18.09 3.58 -7.10
N PHE A 61 -17.30 4.62 -6.84
CA PHE A 61 -17.71 6.01 -7.04
C PHE A 61 -18.02 6.31 -8.51
N ARG A 62 -17.23 5.79 -9.45
CA ARG A 62 -17.51 5.92 -10.90
C ARG A 62 -18.81 5.24 -11.31
N VAL A 63 -19.08 4.03 -10.81
CA VAL A 63 -20.32 3.29 -11.10
C VAL A 63 -21.55 3.95 -10.47
N SER A 64 -21.39 4.56 -9.28
CA SER A 64 -22.49 5.24 -8.59
C SER A 64 -22.95 6.50 -9.34
N GLU A 65 -22.03 7.27 -9.93
CA GLU A 65 -22.40 8.44 -10.74
C GLU A 65 -23.15 8.05 -12.01
N GLU A 66 -22.69 7.00 -12.70
CA GLU A 66 -23.28 6.54 -13.95
C GLU A 66 -24.71 5.97 -13.77
N LYS A 67 -25.02 5.41 -12.59
CA LYS A 67 -26.35 4.86 -12.26
C LYS A 67 -27.30 5.86 -11.57
N GLY A 68 -26.81 7.01 -11.11
CA GLY A 68 -27.61 8.05 -10.46
C GLY A 68 -28.14 9.13 -11.42
N THR A 69 -27.67 9.15 -12.67
CA THR A 69 -28.05 10.10 -13.72
C THR A 69 -28.77 9.44 -14.90
N ALA A 70 -29.45 8.32 -14.67
CA ALA A 70 -30.33 7.67 -15.64
C ALA A 70 -31.76 7.59 -15.08
#